data_AF-A0A4Y3VRT6-F1
#
_entry.id   AF-A0A4Y3VRT6-F1
#
_cell.length_a   1.000
_cell.length_b   1.000
_cell.length_c   1.000
_cell.angle_alpha   90.00
_cell.angle_beta   90.00
_cell.angle_gamma   90.00
#
_symmetry.space_group_name_H-M   'P 1'
#
loop_
_entity.id
_entity.type
_entity.pdbx_description
1 polymer ?
#
loop_
_entity_poly.entity_id
_entity_poly.type
_entity_poly.pdbx_seq_one_letter_code
_entity_poly.pdbx_strand_id
1 'polypeptide(L)'
;MEAIRALRVVRKSAVKARTQTINQIPTLIVTAPSIVRDKLRGLPSRELVDTLARSRPGGDLNDPACAVRIALRRLARRYQALDEEIKDANKEIGPLVTQAAPRLIALPGVGPETGGQLLTSAGDNPERLRSEAAFAHLCGAVPVPASSGRTHRHRLNRGGDRQANNALHTIVLVRMKYDQRTQEYVARRTAQGMSKKDIVRCLKRFVAREIYRHLPHVTHPTNPLPQAA
;
A
#
# COMPACT_ATOMS: atom_id res chain seq x y z
N MET A 1 -9.39 -4.79 16.30
CA MET A 1 -8.82 -4.48 14.97
C MET A 1 -9.81 -4.65 13.81
N GLU A 2 -10.97 -5.28 14.04
CA GLU A 2 -11.96 -5.55 12.98
C GLU A 2 -12.51 -4.31 12.27
N ALA A 3 -12.73 -3.19 12.97
CA ALA A 3 -13.18 -1.95 12.33
C ALA A 3 -12.17 -1.44 11.28
N ILE A 4 -10.87 -1.44 11.61
CA ILE A 4 -9.79 -1.10 10.68
C ILE A 4 -9.79 -2.08 9.50
N ARG A 5 -9.94 -3.38 9.77
CA ARG A 5 -9.99 -4.41 8.71
C ARG A 5 -11.15 -4.16 7.74
N ALA A 6 -12.35 -3.90 8.25
CA ALA A 6 -13.56 -3.68 7.46
C ALA A 6 -13.42 -2.46 6.52
N LEU A 7 -12.98 -1.31 7.06
CA LEU A 7 -12.78 -0.10 6.25
C LEU A 7 -11.70 -0.29 5.19
N ARG A 8 -10.63 -1.01 5.52
CA ARG A 8 -9.56 -1.33 4.57
C ARG A 8 -10.02 -2.22 3.41
N VAL A 9 -11.00 -3.10 3.62
CA VAL A 9 -11.61 -3.90 2.55
C VAL A 9 -12.28 -2.98 1.52
N VAL A 10 -13.09 -2.03 1.98
CA VAL A 10 -13.76 -1.03 1.13
C VAL A 10 -12.72 -0.20 0.37
N ARG A 11 -11.77 0.40 1.09
CA ARG A 11 -10.69 1.21 0.51
C ARG A 11 -9.92 0.46 -0.58
N LYS A 12 -9.57 -0.81 -0.33
CA LYS A 12 -8.83 -1.64 -1.29
C LYS A 12 -9.65 -1.95 -2.53
N SER A 13 -10.94 -2.21 -2.38
CA SER A 13 -11.87 -2.40 -3.49
C SER A 13 -11.93 -1.13 -4.36
N ALA A 14 -12.10 0.04 -3.73
CA ALA A 14 -12.14 1.32 -4.42
C ALA A 14 -10.83 1.63 -5.17
N VAL A 15 -9.65 1.39 -4.56
CA VAL A 15 -8.35 1.53 -5.24
C VAL A 15 -8.26 0.64 -6.48
N LYS A 16 -8.68 -0.62 -6.38
CA LYS A 16 -8.65 -1.56 -7.51
C LYS A 16 -9.55 -1.06 -8.65
N ALA A 17 -10.78 -0.66 -8.32
CA ALA A 17 -11.74 -0.12 -9.29
C ALA A 17 -11.24 1.19 -9.92
N ARG A 18 -10.63 2.10 -9.13
CA ARG A 18 -10.09 3.38 -9.63
C ARG A 18 -8.94 3.14 -10.60
N THR A 19 -8.06 2.20 -10.27
CA THR A 19 -6.93 1.79 -11.13
C THR A 19 -7.42 1.17 -12.44
N GLN A 20 -8.43 0.30 -12.39
CA GLN A 20 -9.05 -0.24 -13.60
C GLN A 20 -9.66 0.89 -14.45
N THR A 21 -10.39 1.80 -13.82
CA THR A 21 -11.09 2.91 -14.51
C THR A 21 -10.11 3.85 -15.21
N ILE A 22 -9.02 4.26 -14.55
CA ILE A 22 -8.02 5.15 -15.17
C ILE A 22 -7.29 4.48 -16.34
N ASN A 23 -7.09 3.17 -16.30
CA ASN A 23 -6.45 2.43 -17.40
C ASN A 23 -7.39 2.25 -18.61
N GLN A 24 -8.71 2.23 -18.40
CA GLN A 24 -9.71 2.16 -19.48
C GLN A 24 -9.76 3.44 -20.32
N ILE A 25 -9.56 4.62 -19.71
CA ILE A 25 -9.61 5.92 -20.39
C ILE A 25 -8.63 5.99 -21.59
N PRO A 26 -7.30 5.79 -21.42
CA PRO A 26 -6.37 5.85 -22.54
C PRO A 26 -6.63 4.73 -23.56
N THR A 27 -7.05 3.55 -23.10
CA THR A 27 -7.41 2.42 -23.98
C THR A 27 -8.54 2.81 -24.94
N LEU A 28 -9.57 3.48 -24.44
CA LEU A 28 -10.70 3.93 -25.25
C LEU A 28 -10.34 5.13 -26.15
N ILE A 29 -9.44 6.01 -25.71
CA ILE A 29 -8.96 7.14 -26.52
C ILE A 29 -8.17 6.64 -27.75
N VAL A 30 -7.37 5.58 -27.61
CA VAL A 30 -6.55 5.03 -28.70
C VAL A 30 -7.42 4.51 -29.85
N THR A 31 -8.62 4.00 -29.58
CA THR A 31 -9.54 3.50 -30.62
C THR A 31 -10.62 4.52 -31.03
N ALA A 32 -10.67 5.68 -30.38
CA ALA A 32 -11.66 6.73 -30.66
C ALA A 32 -11.46 7.38 -32.05
N PRO A 33 -12.51 7.93 -32.68
CA PRO A 33 -12.39 8.78 -33.88
C PRO A 33 -11.38 9.92 -33.68
N SER A 34 -10.66 10.31 -34.75
CA SER A 34 -9.60 11.34 -34.70
C SER A 34 -10.08 12.65 -34.07
N ILE A 35 -11.27 13.11 -34.44
CA ILE A 35 -11.91 14.32 -33.89
C ILE A 35 -12.05 14.33 -32.35
N VAL A 36 -12.09 13.15 -31.72
CA VAL A 36 -12.08 12.99 -30.26
C VAL A 36 -10.66 12.83 -29.76
N ARG A 37 -9.89 11.93 -30.38
CA ARG A 37 -8.52 11.59 -29.96
C ARG A 37 -7.58 12.79 -29.96
N ASP A 38 -7.63 13.60 -31.01
CA ASP A 38 -6.71 14.72 -31.20
C ASP A 38 -6.92 15.82 -30.16
N LYS A 39 -8.16 16.00 -29.68
CA LYS A 39 -8.49 16.96 -28.61
C LYS A 39 -8.01 16.52 -27.22
N LEU A 40 -7.75 15.23 -27.02
CA LEU A 40 -7.38 14.66 -25.73
C LEU A 40 -5.90 14.28 -25.64
N ARG A 41 -5.21 14.24 -26.78
CA ARG A 41 -3.78 13.89 -26.86
C ARG A 41 -2.94 14.95 -26.13
N GLY A 42 -1.96 14.49 -25.37
CA GLY A 42 -1.01 15.36 -24.66
C GLY A 42 -1.50 15.87 -23.31
N LEU A 43 -2.77 15.67 -22.95
CA LEU A 43 -3.26 16.05 -21.63
C LEU A 43 -2.66 15.14 -20.54
N PRO A 44 -2.14 15.70 -19.43
CA PRO A 44 -1.71 14.92 -18.28
C PRO A 44 -2.92 14.24 -17.64
N SER A 45 -2.72 13.07 -17.01
CA SER A 45 -3.83 12.20 -16.56
C SER A 45 -4.86 12.90 -15.68
N ARG A 46 -4.42 13.81 -14.79
CA ARG A 46 -5.32 14.57 -13.91
C ARG A 46 -6.20 15.53 -14.70
N GLU A 47 -5.58 16.33 -15.57
CA GLU A 47 -6.29 17.29 -16.42
C GLU A 47 -7.23 16.59 -17.41
N LEU A 48 -6.80 15.44 -17.95
CA LEU A 48 -7.61 14.60 -18.81
C LEU A 48 -8.89 14.15 -18.09
N VAL A 49 -8.76 13.57 -16.90
CA VAL A 49 -9.92 13.14 -16.10
C VAL A 49 -10.85 14.31 -15.79
N ASP A 50 -10.30 15.44 -15.34
CA ASP A 50 -11.09 16.61 -14.98
C ASP A 50 -11.83 17.20 -16.18
N THR A 51 -11.17 17.28 -17.34
CA THR A 51 -11.76 17.73 -18.60
C THR A 51 -12.89 16.80 -19.05
N LEU A 52 -12.66 15.49 -19.05
CA LEU A 52 -13.66 14.49 -19.42
C LEU A 52 -14.86 14.51 -18.47
N ALA A 53 -14.63 14.59 -17.16
CA ALA A 53 -15.70 14.61 -16.16
C ALA A 53 -16.62 15.83 -16.28
N ARG A 54 -16.06 16.99 -16.68
CA ARG A 54 -16.81 18.24 -16.91
C ARG A 54 -17.46 18.33 -18.29
N SER A 55 -16.93 17.64 -19.30
CA SER A 55 -17.40 17.70 -20.69
C SER A 55 -18.91 17.43 -20.83
N ARG A 56 -19.64 18.14 -21.68
CA ARG A 56 -21.08 17.90 -21.91
C ARG A 56 -21.30 17.39 -23.32
N PRO A 57 -21.01 16.10 -23.60
CA PRO A 57 -21.26 15.55 -24.92
C PRO A 57 -22.77 15.55 -25.18
N GLY A 58 -23.17 16.24 -26.24
CA GLY A 58 -24.52 16.20 -26.81
C GLY A 58 -24.45 15.72 -28.26
N GLY A 59 -25.56 15.20 -28.77
CA GLY A 59 -25.68 14.65 -30.12
C GLY A 59 -26.30 13.26 -30.13
N ASP A 60 -26.33 12.65 -31.32
CA ASP A 60 -26.86 11.31 -31.55
C ASP A 60 -25.92 10.24 -30.95
N LEU A 61 -26.47 9.27 -30.22
CA LEU A 61 -25.73 8.14 -29.68
C LEU A 61 -25.25 7.15 -30.76
N ASN A 62 -25.86 7.17 -31.94
CA ASN A 62 -25.41 6.38 -33.08
C ASN A 62 -24.13 6.95 -33.73
N ASP A 63 -23.77 8.21 -33.45
CA ASP A 63 -22.45 8.75 -33.82
C ASP A 63 -21.36 8.18 -32.89
N PRO A 64 -20.38 7.43 -33.42
CA PRO A 64 -19.27 6.88 -32.63
C PRO A 64 -18.51 7.94 -31.83
N ALA A 65 -18.36 9.16 -32.35
CA ALA A 65 -17.66 10.22 -31.63
C ALA A 65 -18.45 10.69 -30.40
N CYS A 66 -19.77 10.81 -30.52
CA CYS A 66 -20.66 11.11 -29.39
C CYS A 66 -20.63 10.00 -28.35
N ALA A 67 -20.81 8.74 -28.76
CA ALA A 67 -20.81 7.57 -27.88
C ALA A 67 -19.50 7.46 -27.06
N VAL A 68 -18.35 7.64 -27.72
CA VAL A 68 -17.04 7.61 -27.04
C VAL A 68 -16.90 8.74 -26.01
N ARG A 69 -17.30 9.97 -26.34
CA ARG A 69 -17.23 11.09 -25.37
C ARG A 69 -18.11 10.83 -24.15
N ILE A 70 -19.31 10.26 -24.33
CA ILE A 70 -20.20 9.87 -23.23
C ILE A 70 -19.54 8.80 -22.35
N ALA A 71 -18.97 7.76 -22.97
CA ALA A 71 -18.30 6.69 -22.24
C ALA A 71 -17.08 7.21 -21.44
N LEU A 72 -16.25 8.07 -22.05
CA LEU A 72 -15.10 8.70 -21.40
C LEU A 72 -15.54 9.58 -20.21
N ARG A 73 -16.61 10.37 -20.34
CA ARG A 73 -17.18 11.15 -19.23
C ARG A 73 -17.64 10.24 -18.08
N ARG A 74 -18.30 9.12 -18.38
CA ARG A 74 -18.74 8.16 -17.36
C ARG A 74 -17.55 7.55 -16.60
N LEU A 75 -16.49 7.15 -17.32
CA LEU A 75 -15.25 6.65 -16.71
C LEU A 75 -14.57 7.71 -15.83
N ALA A 76 -14.46 8.95 -16.31
CA ALA A 76 -13.85 10.03 -15.56
C ALA A 76 -14.60 10.37 -14.26
N ARG A 77 -15.94 10.42 -14.32
CA ARG A 77 -16.77 10.63 -13.13
C ARG A 77 -16.67 9.47 -12.14
N ARG A 78 -16.65 8.22 -12.63
CA ARG A 78 -16.42 7.05 -11.78
C ARG A 78 -15.06 7.12 -11.10
N TYR A 79 -14.01 7.51 -11.81
CA TYR A 79 -12.69 7.71 -11.23
C TYR A 79 -12.71 8.74 -10.10
N GLN A 80 -13.36 9.90 -10.31
CA GLN A 80 -13.48 10.95 -9.29
C GLN A 80 -14.26 10.46 -8.06
N ALA A 81 -15.38 9.77 -8.25
CA ALA A 81 -16.16 9.21 -7.15
C ALA A 81 -15.34 8.20 -6.32
N LEU A 82 -14.61 7.30 -6.99
CA LEU A 82 -13.73 6.34 -6.32
C LEU A 82 -12.54 7.02 -5.64
N ASP A 83 -12.03 8.14 -6.18
CA ASP A 83 -10.98 8.92 -5.55
C ASP A 83 -11.45 9.54 -4.22
N GLU A 84 -12.67 10.08 -4.19
CA GLU A 84 -13.28 10.59 -2.96
C GLU A 84 -13.56 9.46 -1.95
N GLU A 85 -14.11 8.34 -2.38
CA GLU A 85 -14.34 7.17 -1.50
C GLU A 85 -13.03 6.70 -0.84
N ILE A 86 -11.91 6.69 -1.58
CA ILE A 86 -10.59 6.36 -1.04
C ILE A 86 -10.13 7.41 -0.01
N LYS A 87 -10.35 8.70 -0.28
CA LYS A 87 -10.00 9.78 0.65
C LYS A 87 -10.81 9.67 1.94
N ASP A 88 -12.10 9.40 1.84
CA ASP A 88 -12.97 9.28 3.00
C ASP A 88 -12.62 8.06 3.84
N ALA A 89 -12.42 6.89 3.21
CA ALA A 89 -11.92 5.72 3.92
C ALA A 89 -10.56 5.97 4.60
N ASN A 90 -9.66 6.75 3.99
CA ASN A 90 -8.40 7.14 4.64
C ASN A 90 -8.62 8.03 5.87
N LYS A 91 -9.57 8.98 5.81
CA LYS A 91 -9.93 9.85 6.95
C LYS A 91 -10.52 9.04 8.11
N GLU A 92 -11.25 7.96 7.82
CA GLU A 92 -11.82 7.07 8.84
C GLU A 92 -10.78 6.11 9.43
N ILE A 93 -9.90 5.55 8.60
CA ILE A 93 -8.83 4.62 9.04
C ILE A 93 -7.79 5.34 9.90
N GLY A 94 -7.41 6.58 9.56
CA GLY A 94 -6.34 7.33 10.21
C GLY A 94 -6.46 7.43 11.74
N PRO A 95 -7.58 7.95 12.26
CA PRO A 95 -7.82 8.05 13.70
C PRO A 95 -7.77 6.70 14.41
N LEU A 96 -8.41 5.66 13.84
CA LEU A 96 -8.46 4.32 14.43
C LEU A 96 -7.06 3.70 14.57
N VAL A 97 -6.23 3.83 13.53
CA VAL A 97 -4.85 3.31 13.55
C VAL A 97 -3.98 4.12 14.52
N THR A 98 -4.17 5.44 14.57
CA THR A 98 -3.44 6.32 15.49
C THR A 98 -3.77 6.01 16.94
N GLN A 99 -5.05 5.77 17.26
CA GLN A 99 -5.49 5.37 18.59
C GLN A 99 -4.94 3.98 18.97
N ALA A 100 -5.00 3.01 18.05
CA ALA A 100 -4.58 1.64 18.32
C ALA A 100 -3.05 1.51 18.48
N ALA A 101 -2.26 2.24 17.69
CA ALA A 101 -0.80 2.13 17.71
C ALA A 101 -0.11 3.47 17.41
N PRO A 102 -0.14 4.44 18.33
CA PRO A 102 0.40 5.79 18.09
C PRO A 102 1.90 5.78 17.80
N ARG A 103 2.65 4.93 18.50
CA ARG A 103 4.09 4.76 18.29
C ARG A 103 4.43 4.14 16.93
N LEU A 104 3.55 3.30 16.38
CA LEU A 104 3.74 2.69 15.07
C LEU A 104 3.57 3.72 13.95
N ILE A 105 2.54 4.57 14.04
CA ILE A 105 2.25 5.61 13.06
C ILE A 105 3.31 6.73 13.07
N ALA A 106 3.95 6.98 14.20
CA ALA A 106 5.05 7.93 14.30
C ALA A 106 6.33 7.48 13.54
N LEU A 107 6.43 6.22 13.11
CA LEU A 107 7.61 5.73 12.40
C LEU A 107 7.67 6.29 10.97
N PRO A 108 8.88 6.61 10.46
CA PRO A 108 9.06 7.08 9.10
C PRO A 108 8.44 6.11 8.07
N GLY A 109 7.64 6.66 7.16
CA GLY A 109 7.01 5.90 6.07
C GLY A 109 5.83 5.02 6.46
N VAL A 110 5.42 4.99 7.74
CA VAL A 110 4.20 4.30 8.17
C VAL A 110 3.01 5.26 8.06
N GLY A 111 2.15 5.05 7.06
CA GLY A 111 0.87 5.75 6.94
C GLY A 111 -0.30 4.94 7.50
N PRO A 112 -1.51 5.54 7.55
CA PRO A 112 -2.74 4.88 8.04
C PRO A 112 -2.99 3.51 7.41
N GLU A 113 -2.86 3.41 6.09
CA GLU A 113 -3.11 2.14 5.38
C GLU A 113 -2.05 1.07 5.69
N THR A 114 -0.77 1.43 5.66
CA THR A 114 0.32 0.47 5.92
C THR A 114 0.32 0.04 7.39
N GLY A 115 0.10 0.98 8.31
CA GLY A 115 -0.05 0.71 9.73
C GLY A 115 -1.27 -0.18 9.99
N GLY A 116 -2.43 0.18 9.44
CA GLY A 116 -3.65 -0.60 9.51
C GLY A 116 -3.49 -2.02 8.95
N GLN A 117 -2.75 -2.22 7.85
CA GLN A 117 -2.42 -3.55 7.35
C GLN A 117 -1.59 -4.37 8.32
N LEU A 118 -0.51 -3.81 8.84
CA LEU A 118 0.39 -4.52 9.75
C LEU A 118 -0.33 -4.89 11.05
N LEU A 119 -1.16 -3.98 11.54
CA LEU A 119 -2.06 -4.19 12.65
C LEU A 119 -3.07 -5.31 12.36
N THR A 120 -3.79 -5.27 11.24
CA THR A 120 -4.70 -6.36 10.84
C THR A 120 -3.99 -7.72 10.74
N SER A 121 -2.79 -7.76 10.17
CA SER A 121 -2.01 -8.99 10.03
C SER A 121 -1.52 -9.52 11.36
N ALA A 122 -1.07 -8.63 12.27
CA ALA A 122 -0.67 -9.01 13.61
C ALA A 122 -1.85 -9.56 14.43
N GLY A 123 -3.04 -9.03 14.19
CA GLY A 123 -4.28 -9.44 14.85
C GLY A 123 -4.45 -8.80 16.24
N ASP A 124 -5.59 -9.11 16.87
CA ASP A 124 -5.96 -8.64 18.21
C ASP A 124 -5.32 -9.48 19.35
N ASN A 125 -4.58 -10.54 19.01
CA ASN A 125 -4.06 -11.55 19.94
C ASN A 125 -2.51 -11.46 20.03
N PRO A 126 -1.96 -10.54 20.82
CA PRO A 126 -0.52 -10.30 20.87
C PRO A 126 0.31 -11.50 21.32
N GLU A 127 -0.26 -12.40 22.12
CA GLU A 127 0.36 -13.66 22.57
C GLU A 127 0.69 -14.64 21.44
N ARG A 128 0.08 -14.47 20.26
CA ARG A 128 0.40 -15.27 19.05
C ARG A 128 1.74 -14.86 18.44
N LEU A 129 2.18 -13.62 18.62
CA LEU A 129 3.42 -13.07 18.06
C LEU A 129 4.52 -13.00 19.12
N ARG A 130 5.07 -14.17 19.44
CA ARG A 130 6.05 -14.36 20.53
C ARG A 130 7.45 -13.82 20.22
N SER A 131 7.74 -13.41 18.99
CA SER A 131 9.03 -12.83 18.66
C SER A 131 9.01 -11.97 17.39
N GLU A 132 10.02 -11.11 17.28
CA GLU A 132 10.33 -10.35 16.09
C GLU A 132 10.54 -11.25 14.85
N ALA A 133 11.15 -12.42 15.04
CA ALA A 133 11.36 -13.39 13.97
C ALA A 133 10.03 -14.00 13.49
N ALA A 134 9.11 -14.29 14.42
CA ALA A 134 7.76 -14.77 14.08
C ALA A 134 6.99 -13.71 13.28
N PHE A 135 7.07 -12.43 13.67
CA PHE A 135 6.43 -11.34 12.93
C PHE A 135 7.03 -11.17 11.52
N ALA A 136 8.35 -11.25 11.39
CA ALA A 136 9.00 -11.21 10.08
C ALA A 136 8.62 -12.41 9.19
N HIS A 137 8.44 -13.60 9.79
CA HIS A 137 7.95 -14.79 9.08
C HIS A 137 6.52 -14.57 8.57
N LEU A 138 5.63 -14.08 9.45
CA LEU A 138 4.25 -13.72 9.11
C LEU A 138 4.21 -12.72 7.95
N CYS A 139 5.04 -11.68 7.99
CA CYS A 139 5.11 -10.68 6.92
C CYS A 139 5.86 -11.16 5.66
N GLY A 140 6.35 -12.40 5.62
CA GLY A 140 7.15 -12.93 4.51
C GLY A 140 8.47 -12.18 4.27
N ALA A 141 9.02 -11.52 5.30
CA ALA A 141 10.25 -10.74 5.26
C ALA A 141 11.49 -11.50 5.74
N VAL A 142 11.33 -12.75 6.20
CA VAL A 142 12.45 -13.60 6.60
C VAL A 142 13.25 -14.07 5.37
N PRO A 143 14.59 -13.97 5.42
CA PRO A 143 15.44 -14.54 4.38
C PRO A 143 15.34 -16.07 4.40
N VAL A 144 15.01 -16.67 3.26
CA VAL A 144 15.01 -18.14 3.11
C VAL A 144 16.22 -18.53 2.29
N PRO A 145 17.18 -19.32 2.84
CA PRO A 145 18.31 -19.83 2.08
C PRO A 145 17.84 -20.55 0.82
N ALA A 146 18.51 -20.28 -0.30
CA ALA A 146 18.22 -20.85 -1.60
C ALA A 146 19.54 -21.18 -2.31
N SER A 147 20.31 -22.04 -1.66
CA SER A 147 21.65 -22.45 -2.09
C SER A 147 21.96 -23.87 -1.63
N SER A 148 22.49 -24.69 -2.52
CA SER A 148 22.98 -26.05 -2.24
C SER A 148 24.52 -26.14 -2.27
N GLY A 149 25.24 -25.01 -2.30
CA GLY A 149 26.71 -24.96 -2.43
C GLY A 149 27.32 -23.59 -2.07
N ARG A 150 28.46 -23.23 -2.69
CA ARG A 150 29.32 -22.04 -2.42
C ARG A 150 28.67 -20.65 -2.64
N THR A 151 27.38 -20.56 -2.94
CA THR A 151 26.70 -19.29 -3.19
C THR A 151 25.76 -18.94 -2.04
N HIS A 152 25.81 -17.73 -1.52
CA HIS A 152 24.86 -17.26 -0.50
C HIS A 152 23.71 -16.54 -1.18
N ARG A 153 22.68 -17.29 -1.60
CA ARG A 153 21.45 -16.72 -2.19
C ARG A 153 20.26 -16.91 -1.25
N HIS A 154 19.39 -15.90 -1.20
CA HIS A 154 18.14 -15.96 -0.47
C HIS A 154 16.94 -15.76 -1.39
N ARG A 155 15.91 -16.59 -1.21
CA ARG A 155 14.62 -16.47 -1.91
C ARG A 155 13.58 -15.77 -1.05
N LEU A 156 12.50 -15.34 -1.70
CA LEU A 156 11.31 -14.80 -1.03
C LEU A 156 10.57 -15.89 -0.26
N ASN A 157 10.16 -15.60 0.97
CA ASN A 157 9.18 -16.42 1.66
C ASN A 157 7.79 -16.23 1.01
N ARG A 158 7.25 -17.30 0.41
CA ARG A 158 5.95 -17.27 -0.28
C ARG A 158 4.76 -17.56 0.64
N GLY A 159 4.99 -18.10 1.83
CA GLY A 159 3.96 -18.52 2.79
C GLY A 159 3.53 -17.44 3.79
N GLY A 160 4.15 -16.26 3.77
CA GLY A 160 3.73 -15.12 4.60
C GLY A 160 2.58 -14.32 3.98
N ASP A 161 1.97 -13.45 4.78
CA ASP A 161 0.97 -12.48 4.37
C ASP A 161 1.56 -11.50 3.34
N ARG A 162 1.06 -11.60 2.11
CA ARG A 162 1.51 -10.77 0.97
C ARG A 162 1.15 -9.31 1.13
N GLN A 163 0.06 -8.99 1.83
CA GLN A 163 -0.36 -7.62 2.06
C GLN A 163 0.52 -6.95 3.13
N ALA A 164 0.84 -7.66 4.21
CA ALA A 164 1.85 -7.20 5.18
C ALA A 164 3.21 -6.99 4.50
N ASN A 165 3.61 -7.92 3.63
CA ASN A 165 4.84 -7.82 2.85
C ASN A 165 4.86 -6.59 1.92
N ASN A 166 3.70 -6.26 1.33
CA ASN A 166 3.52 -5.06 0.51
C ASN A 166 3.59 -3.79 1.37
N ALA A 167 2.97 -3.77 2.55
CA ALA A 167 3.06 -2.65 3.49
C ALA A 167 4.51 -2.35 3.88
N LEU A 168 5.29 -3.39 4.22
CA LEU A 168 6.74 -3.25 4.46
C LEU A 168 7.49 -2.69 3.24
N HIS A 169 7.11 -3.12 2.04
CA HIS A 169 7.74 -2.62 0.81
C HIS A 169 7.44 -1.13 0.60
N THR A 170 6.20 -0.70 0.79
CA THR A 170 5.80 0.71 0.68
C THR A 170 6.54 1.57 1.68
N ILE A 171 6.64 1.14 2.95
CA ILE A 171 7.42 1.83 3.98
C ILE A 171 8.88 1.98 3.54
N VAL A 172 9.49 0.91 3.03
CA VAL A 172 10.88 0.95 2.53
C VAL A 172 11.03 1.92 1.37
N LEU A 173 10.13 1.95 0.40
CA LEU A 173 10.20 2.90 -0.72
C LEU A 173 10.14 4.35 -0.26
N VAL A 174 9.27 4.66 0.70
CA VAL A 174 9.17 6.00 1.30
C VAL A 174 10.47 6.35 2.03
N ARG A 175 10.99 5.44 2.87
CA ARG A 175 12.25 5.66 3.60
C ARG A 175 13.46 5.82 2.69
N MET A 176 13.56 5.05 1.61
CA MET A 176 14.63 5.24 0.62
C MET A 176 14.61 6.63 -0.02
N LYS A 177 13.47 7.30 -0.04
CA LYS A 177 13.33 8.65 -0.62
C LYS A 177 13.49 9.77 0.42
N TYR A 178 13.07 9.56 1.66
CA TYR A 178 12.96 10.65 2.64
C TYR A 178 13.67 10.40 3.99
N ASP A 179 14.12 9.17 4.27
CA ASP A 179 14.84 8.85 5.52
C ASP A 179 16.35 8.76 5.26
N GLN A 180 17.09 9.73 5.80
CA GLN A 180 18.54 9.87 5.61
C GLN A 180 19.30 8.59 6.00
N ARG A 181 18.95 7.99 7.14
CA ARG A 181 19.57 6.74 7.61
C ARG A 181 19.39 5.59 6.62
N THR A 182 18.21 5.46 6.03
CA THR A 182 17.94 4.45 5.00
C THR A 182 18.70 4.76 3.70
N GLN A 183 18.81 6.03 3.32
CA GLN A 183 19.57 6.45 2.13
C GLN A 183 21.07 6.10 2.27
N GLU A 184 21.67 6.40 3.41
CA GLU A 184 23.06 6.05 3.73
C GLU A 184 23.28 4.53 3.69
N TYR A 185 22.33 3.76 4.25
CA TYR A 185 22.38 2.30 4.17
C TYR A 185 22.35 1.82 2.71
N VAL A 186 21.46 2.37 1.89
CA VAL A 186 21.33 2.02 0.47
C VAL A 186 22.62 2.37 -0.29
N ALA A 187 23.17 3.56 -0.08
CA ALA A 187 24.41 4.00 -0.71
C ALA A 187 25.57 3.05 -0.36
N ARG A 188 25.74 2.76 0.94
CA ARG A 188 26.77 1.84 1.43
C ARG A 188 26.65 0.43 0.84
N ARG A 189 25.43 -0.15 0.82
CA ARG A 189 25.25 -1.52 0.29
C ARG A 189 25.37 -1.57 -1.24
N THR A 190 24.99 -0.50 -1.94
CA THR A 190 25.23 -0.36 -3.37
C THR A 190 26.72 -0.33 -3.67
N ALA A 191 27.51 0.43 -2.91
CA ALA A 191 28.97 0.48 -3.04
C ALA A 191 29.64 -0.89 -2.77
N GLN A 192 29.02 -1.75 -1.97
CA GLN A 192 29.44 -3.12 -1.71
C GLN A 192 29.00 -4.12 -2.81
N GLY A 193 28.45 -3.65 -3.94
CA GLY A 193 28.02 -4.49 -5.06
C GLY A 193 26.67 -5.20 -4.86
N MET A 194 25.90 -4.84 -3.83
CA MET A 194 24.61 -5.49 -3.56
C MET A 194 23.52 -4.97 -4.51
N SER A 195 22.72 -5.87 -5.09
CA SER A 195 21.63 -5.46 -5.97
C SER A 195 20.54 -4.70 -5.20
N LYS A 196 19.85 -3.76 -5.87
CA LYS A 196 18.70 -3.03 -5.27
C LYS A 196 17.64 -3.97 -4.69
N LYS A 197 17.40 -5.12 -5.33
CA LYS A 197 16.43 -6.12 -4.85
C LYS A 197 16.88 -6.73 -3.52
N ASP A 198 18.17 -7.00 -3.36
CA ASP A 198 18.72 -7.56 -2.13
C ASP A 198 18.77 -6.52 -1.00
N ILE A 199 19.12 -5.27 -1.32
CA ILE A 199 19.05 -4.15 -0.37
C ILE A 199 17.63 -3.99 0.17
N VAL A 200 16.63 -3.98 -0.71
CA VAL A 200 15.21 -3.88 -0.32
C VAL A 200 14.78 -5.06 0.56
N ARG A 201 15.27 -6.29 0.31
CA ARG A 201 14.99 -7.44 1.19
C ARG A 201 15.56 -7.24 2.59
N CYS A 202 16.81 -6.78 2.70
CA CYS A 202 17.43 -6.45 3.99
C CYS A 202 16.63 -5.36 4.72
N LEU A 203 16.28 -4.27 4.02
CA LEU A 203 15.49 -3.19 4.59
C LEU A 203 14.12 -3.66 5.09
N LYS A 204 13.42 -4.51 4.35
CA LYS A 204 12.14 -5.08 4.80
C LYS A 204 12.29 -5.90 6.08
N ARG A 205 13.38 -6.64 6.24
CA ARG A 205 13.66 -7.39 7.48
C ARG A 205 13.93 -6.45 8.66
N PHE A 206 14.67 -5.36 8.44
CA PHE A 206 14.93 -4.34 9.46
C PHE A 206 13.69 -3.55 9.84
N VAL A 207 12.87 -3.18 8.86
CA VAL A 207 11.60 -2.49 9.09
C VAL A 207 10.63 -3.42 9.83
N ALA A 208 10.54 -4.70 9.47
CA ALA A 208 9.74 -5.66 10.23
C ALA A 208 10.21 -5.79 11.69
N ARG A 209 11.54 -5.77 11.91
CA ARG A 209 12.14 -5.78 13.24
C ARG A 209 11.71 -4.59 14.09
N GLU A 210 11.82 -3.40 13.50
CA GLU A 210 11.45 -2.16 14.17
C GLU A 210 9.95 -2.15 14.48
N ILE A 211 9.11 -2.42 13.46
CA ILE A 211 7.65 -2.42 13.59
C ILE A 211 7.18 -3.33 14.72
N TYR A 212 7.75 -4.53 14.86
CA TYR A 212 7.39 -5.46 15.93
C TYR A 212 7.46 -4.82 17.33
N ARG A 213 8.43 -3.93 17.57
CA ARG A 213 8.60 -3.23 18.86
C ARG A 213 7.54 -2.17 19.12
N HIS A 214 6.86 -1.71 18.08
CA HIS A 214 5.84 -0.67 18.12
C HIS A 214 4.41 -1.22 17.92
N LEU A 215 4.27 -2.54 17.72
CA LEU A 215 2.95 -3.17 17.77
C LEU A 215 2.37 -3.11 19.20
N PRO A 216 1.04 -3.08 19.34
CA PRO A 216 0.41 -3.25 20.64
C PRO A 216 0.77 -4.62 21.20
N HIS A 217 1.46 -4.64 22.34
CA HIS A 217 1.69 -5.85 23.12
C HIS A 217 0.85 -5.72 24.39
N VAL A 218 0.17 -6.81 24.80
CA VAL A 218 -0.42 -6.85 26.14
C VAL A 218 0.73 -6.84 27.13
N THR A 219 0.98 -5.69 27.75
CA THR A 219 1.62 -5.66 29.05
C THR A 219 0.63 -6.28 30.01
N HIS A 220 0.83 -7.56 30.37
CA HIS A 220 0.13 -8.09 31.53
C HIS A 220 0.47 -7.17 32.71
N PRO A 221 -0.50 -6.54 33.38
CA PRO A 221 -0.21 -5.98 34.69
C PRO A 221 0.25 -7.17 35.52
N THR A 222 1.51 -7.17 35.94
CA THR A 222 2.00 -8.06 37.00
C THR A 222 1.20 -7.69 38.24
N ASN A 223 0.07 -8.35 38.44
CA ASN A 223 -0.64 -8.30 39.71
C ASN A 223 0.31 -8.95 40.72
N PRO A 224 0.82 -8.24 41.74
CA PRO A 224 1.60 -8.89 42.77
C PRO A 224 0.72 -9.97 43.40
N LEU A 225 1.28 -11.18 43.53
CA LEU A 225 0.62 -12.29 44.22
C LEU A 225 0.18 -11.80 45.61
N PRO A 226 -1.05 -12.08 46.04
CA PRO A 226 -1.47 -11.75 47.40
C PRO A 226 -0.50 -12.43 48.37
N GLN A 227 0.12 -11.63 49.24
CA GLN A 227 0.90 -12.15 50.34
C GLN A 227 -0.05 -12.99 51.19
N ALA A 228 0.27 -14.27 51.33
CA ALA A 228 -0.43 -15.17 52.24
C ALA A 228 -0.29 -14.62 53.66
N ALA A 229 -1.43 -14.45 54.33
CA ALA A 229 -1.52 -14.14 55.76
C ALA A 229 -1.33 -15.40 56.60
#